data_AF-A0A519DVL2-F1
#
_entry.id   AF-A0A519DVL2-F1
#
_cell.length_a   1.000
_cell.length_b   1.000
_cell.length_c   1.000
_cell.angle_alpha   90.00
_cell.angle_beta   90.00
_cell.angle_gamma   90.00
#
_symmetry.space_group_name_H-M   'P 1'
#
loop_
_entity.id
_entity.type
_entity.pdbx_description
1 polymer ?
#
loop_
_entity_poly.entity_id
_entity_poly.type
_entity_poly.pdbx_seq_one_letter_code
_entity_poly.pdbx_strand_id
1 'polypeptide(L)'
;KQRRAVSTEESLFLLMSEFKRKHDPVLKAERAKAKKAIRANINLGAKPESLNSLKRPGTEDKDVSGASAIEATPSPDKGAKSVCTPAERGRYIPAAVRHKLALRDSGKCSFVDRRGKRCGSGRWVQKHHVHHFAEGGSHDAENLVTLCWAHHVMKHRH
;
A
#
# COMPACT_ATOMS: atom_id res chain seq x y z
N LYS A 1 10.80 -42.04 14.79
CA LYS A 1 11.15 -41.34 13.53
C LYS A 1 12.65 -41.03 13.56
N GLN A 2 13.48 -41.94 13.06
CA GLN A 2 14.94 -41.79 13.08
C GLN A 2 15.33 -40.60 12.19
N ARG A 3 16.16 -39.69 12.71
CA ARG A 3 16.70 -38.56 11.94
C ARG A 3 17.92 -39.06 11.18
N ARG A 4 17.80 -39.19 9.85
CA ARG A 4 18.93 -39.45 8.96
C ARG A 4 19.75 -38.16 8.82
N ALA A 5 21.08 -38.27 8.79
CA ALA A 5 21.95 -37.15 8.46
C ALA A 5 21.71 -36.74 6.99
N VAL A 6 21.37 -35.47 6.78
CA VAL A 6 21.06 -34.89 5.46
C VAL A 6 22.38 -34.66 4.73
N SER A 7 22.46 -35.08 3.46
CA SER A 7 23.62 -34.85 2.63
C SER A 7 23.81 -33.35 2.33
N THR A 8 25.02 -32.93 1.98
CA THR A 8 25.32 -31.55 1.56
C THR A 8 24.51 -31.17 0.32
N GLU A 9 24.35 -32.10 -0.62
CA GLU A 9 23.56 -31.91 -1.85
C GLU A 9 22.08 -31.72 -1.56
N GLU A 10 21.52 -32.52 -0.63
CA GLU A 10 20.13 -32.41 -0.20
C GLU A 10 19.89 -31.06 0.50
N SER A 11 20.84 -30.62 1.33
CA SER A 11 20.80 -29.31 1.99
C SER A 11 20.84 -28.17 0.96
N LEU A 12 21.71 -28.29 -0.05
CA LEU A 12 21.83 -27.31 -1.13
C LEU A 12 20.55 -27.25 -1.97
N PHE A 13 19.95 -28.40 -2.29
CA PHE A 13 18.72 -28.48 -3.05
C PHE A 13 17.54 -27.84 -2.29
N LEU A 14 17.43 -28.11 -0.99
CA LEU A 14 16.43 -27.47 -0.13
C LEU A 14 16.61 -25.96 -0.11
N LEU A 15 17.84 -25.47 0.10
CA LEU A 15 18.16 -24.05 0.10
C LEU A 15 17.82 -23.38 -1.24
N MET A 16 18.20 -24.02 -2.35
CA MET A 16 17.90 -23.55 -3.71
C MET A 16 16.38 -23.47 -3.95
N SER A 17 15.62 -24.46 -3.49
CA SER A 17 14.16 -24.50 -3.60
C SER A 17 13.47 -23.41 -2.78
N GLU A 18 14.01 -23.08 -1.60
CA GLU A 18 13.51 -21.99 -0.77
C GLU A 18 13.86 -20.63 -1.35
N PHE A 19 15.07 -20.48 -1.89
CA PHE A 19 15.52 -19.27 -2.53
C PHE A 19 14.64 -18.93 -3.74
N LYS A 20 14.40 -19.89 -4.66
CA LYS A 20 13.48 -19.71 -5.79
C LYS A 20 12.07 -19.31 -5.30
N ARG A 21 11.54 -19.96 -4.26
CA ARG A 21 10.23 -19.59 -3.70
C ARG A 21 10.17 -18.15 -3.17
N LYS A 22 11.27 -17.59 -2.68
CA LYS A 22 11.33 -16.22 -2.13
C LYS A 22 11.67 -15.16 -3.19
N HIS A 23 12.52 -15.50 -4.14
CA HIS A 23 13.14 -14.54 -5.06
C HIS A 23 12.72 -14.69 -6.52
N ASP A 24 11.93 -15.69 -6.87
CA ASP A 24 11.37 -15.80 -8.22
C ASP A 24 10.29 -14.72 -8.45
N PRO A 25 10.49 -13.81 -9.43
CA PRO A 25 9.54 -12.74 -9.70
C PRO A 25 8.18 -13.24 -10.19
N VAL A 26 8.11 -14.38 -10.88
CA VAL A 26 6.86 -14.95 -11.44
C VAL A 26 6.00 -15.50 -10.30
N LEU A 27 6.56 -16.36 -9.45
CA LEU A 27 5.83 -16.91 -8.28
C LEU A 27 5.41 -15.81 -7.31
N LYS A 28 6.22 -14.75 -7.17
CA LYS A 28 5.86 -13.57 -6.37
C LYS A 28 4.65 -12.85 -6.97
N ALA A 29 4.61 -12.68 -8.29
CA ALA A 29 3.49 -12.07 -8.99
C ALA A 29 2.20 -12.90 -8.86
N GLU A 30 2.28 -14.23 -9.01
CA GLU A 30 1.13 -15.13 -8.84
C GLU A 30 0.54 -15.07 -7.42
N ARG A 31 1.39 -15.12 -6.39
CA ARG A 31 0.93 -14.97 -5.00
C ARG A 31 0.29 -13.60 -4.75
N ALA A 32 0.81 -12.54 -5.37
CA ALA A 32 0.20 -11.22 -5.28
C ALA A 32 -1.19 -11.18 -5.95
N LYS A 33 -1.35 -11.84 -7.11
CA LYS A 33 -2.66 -12.01 -7.78
C LYS A 33 -3.63 -12.79 -6.89
N ALA A 34 -3.20 -13.91 -6.32
CA ALA A 34 -4.03 -14.73 -5.41
C ALA A 34 -4.46 -13.93 -4.17
N LYS A 35 -3.56 -13.20 -3.53
CA LYS A 35 -3.89 -12.31 -2.39
C LYS A 35 -4.87 -11.20 -2.78
N LYS A 36 -4.72 -10.64 -3.98
CA LYS A 36 -5.65 -9.62 -4.50
C LYS A 36 -7.05 -10.21 -4.72
N ALA A 37 -7.15 -11.44 -5.25
CA ALA A 37 -8.42 -12.14 -5.42
C ALA A 37 -9.08 -12.45 -4.06
N ILE A 38 -8.33 -12.94 -3.08
CA ILE A 38 -8.83 -13.15 -1.71
C ILE A 38 -9.36 -11.84 -1.11
N ARG A 39 -8.59 -10.74 -1.23
CA ARG A 39 -9.01 -9.43 -0.73
C ARG A 39 -10.23 -8.88 -1.47
N ALA A 40 -10.35 -9.16 -2.77
CA ALA A 40 -11.54 -8.79 -3.55
C ALA A 40 -12.78 -9.55 -3.05
N ASN A 41 -12.66 -10.86 -2.79
CA ASN A 41 -13.77 -11.65 -2.24
C ASN A 41 -14.19 -11.19 -0.84
N ILE A 42 -13.22 -10.85 0.04
CA ILE A 42 -13.51 -10.29 1.37
C ILE A 42 -14.23 -8.95 1.26
N ASN A 43 -13.79 -8.07 0.37
CA ASN A 43 -14.44 -6.76 0.16
C ASN A 43 -15.84 -6.87 -0.45
N LEU A 44 -16.13 -7.96 -1.18
CA LEU A 44 -17.45 -8.25 -1.76
C LEU A 44 -18.41 -8.94 -0.76
N GLY A 45 -18.00 -9.08 0.51
CA GLY A 45 -18.89 -9.59 1.58
C GLY A 45 -19.13 -11.09 1.56
N ALA A 46 -18.36 -11.87 0.78
CA ALA A 46 -18.44 -13.33 0.83
C ALA A 46 -17.60 -13.86 1.99
N LYS A 47 -18.26 -14.29 3.07
CA LYS A 47 -17.64 -14.96 4.22
C LYS A 47 -17.13 -16.33 3.74
N PRO A 48 -15.83 -16.65 3.73
CA PRO A 48 -15.40 -17.99 3.39
C PRO A 48 -15.63 -18.89 4.62
N GLU A 49 -16.60 -19.80 4.49
CA GLU A 49 -16.67 -20.96 5.38
C GLU A 49 -15.35 -21.75 5.31
N SER A 50 -14.91 -22.14 6.49
CA SER A 50 -13.64 -22.81 6.77
C SER A 50 -13.43 -24.05 5.90
N LEU A 51 -12.46 -23.98 4.98
CA LEU A 51 -11.74 -25.16 4.50
C LEU A 51 -10.28 -25.08 4.94
N ASN A 52 -10.11 -25.27 6.24
CA ASN A 52 -8.85 -25.63 6.85
C ASN A 52 -8.71 -27.15 6.80
N SER A 53 -8.19 -27.69 5.69
CA SER A 53 -7.55 -29.01 5.60
C SER A 53 -7.36 -29.31 4.12
N LEU A 54 -6.11 -29.39 3.66
CA LEU A 54 -5.70 -30.40 2.68
C LEU A 54 -4.17 -30.50 2.71
N LYS A 55 -3.79 -31.58 3.39
CA LYS A 55 -2.51 -32.27 3.46
C LYS A 55 -1.98 -32.56 2.05
N ARG A 56 -0.64 -32.52 1.89
CA ARG A 56 0.09 -33.13 0.75
C ARG A 56 -0.28 -34.61 0.60
N PRO A 57 -0.47 -35.07 -0.64
CA PRO A 57 0.32 -36.20 -1.16
C PRO A 57 0.85 -35.93 -2.58
N GLY A 58 1.82 -36.73 -3.02
CA GLY A 58 2.55 -36.57 -4.28
C GLY A 58 2.00 -37.41 -5.45
N THR A 59 2.74 -37.30 -6.57
CA THR A 59 2.73 -38.10 -7.83
C THR A 59 1.38 -38.10 -8.59
N GLU A 60 1.24 -38.03 -9.92
CA GLU A 60 2.07 -38.07 -11.13
C GLU A 60 1.18 -37.66 -12.35
N ASP A 61 1.84 -37.29 -13.46
CA ASP A 61 1.41 -37.37 -14.87
C ASP A 61 0.43 -36.38 -15.58
N LYS A 62 1.05 -35.70 -16.58
CA LYS A 62 0.71 -35.53 -18.01
C LYS A 62 -0.38 -34.57 -18.54
N ASP A 63 0.13 -33.71 -19.43
CA ASP A 63 -0.38 -33.19 -20.73
C ASP A 63 -1.81 -32.66 -20.87
N VAL A 64 -1.95 -31.41 -21.33
CA VAL A 64 -2.46 -31.08 -22.67
C VAL A 64 -2.37 -29.56 -22.94
N SER A 65 -2.04 -29.28 -24.19
CA SER A 65 -1.82 -28.04 -24.90
C SER A 65 -3.06 -27.17 -25.14
N GLY A 66 -2.83 -25.87 -25.37
CA GLY A 66 -3.47 -25.16 -26.48
C GLY A 66 -4.27 -23.88 -26.15
N ALA A 67 -3.83 -22.77 -26.77
CA ALA A 67 -4.64 -21.65 -27.29
C ALA A 67 -5.32 -20.72 -26.26
N SER A 68 -5.53 -19.41 -26.48
CA SER A 68 -5.04 -18.42 -27.43
C SER A 68 -5.32 -17.05 -26.79
N ALA A 69 -4.75 -16.01 -27.38
CA ALA A 69 -4.92 -14.61 -27.02
C ALA A 69 -6.39 -14.14 -26.99
N ILE A 70 -6.71 -13.23 -26.06
CA ILE A 70 -7.60 -12.09 -26.32
C ILE A 70 -7.26 -10.89 -25.41
N GLU A 71 -6.71 -9.89 -26.07
CA GLU A 71 -7.01 -8.45 -26.03
C GLU A 71 -7.25 -7.70 -24.71
N ALA A 72 -6.43 -6.66 -24.56
CA ALA A 72 -6.59 -5.54 -23.65
C ALA A 72 -7.65 -4.56 -24.17
N THR A 73 -8.60 -4.17 -23.31
CA THR A 73 -9.38 -2.92 -23.42
C THR A 73 -9.75 -2.39 -22.02
N PRO A 74 -10.08 -1.09 -21.89
CA PRO A 74 -9.59 -0.25 -20.81
C PRO A 74 -10.45 -0.25 -19.54
N SER A 75 -9.81 0.18 -18.47
CA SER A 75 -10.37 0.42 -17.14
C SER A 75 -11.54 1.40 -17.19
N PRO A 76 -12.67 1.13 -16.49
CA PRO A 76 -13.58 2.19 -16.12
C PRO A 76 -13.14 2.76 -14.77
N ASP A 77 -12.78 4.03 -14.81
CA ASP A 77 -12.74 4.93 -13.67
C ASP A 77 -14.01 4.77 -12.83
N LYS A 78 -13.87 4.16 -11.65
CA LYS A 78 -14.87 4.25 -10.60
C LYS A 78 -14.20 4.82 -9.36
N GLY A 79 -14.27 6.14 -9.28
CA GLY A 79 -14.16 6.90 -8.04
C GLY A 79 -15.26 6.44 -7.08
N ALA A 80 -15.06 5.28 -6.47
CA ALA A 80 -15.84 4.86 -5.34
C ALA A 80 -15.38 5.69 -4.14
N LYS A 81 -16.15 6.74 -3.84
CA LYS A 81 -16.17 7.36 -2.52
C LYS A 81 -16.55 6.27 -1.53
N SER A 82 -15.55 5.57 -0.99
CA SER A 82 -15.71 4.73 0.17
C SER A 82 -15.95 5.67 1.35
N VAL A 83 -17.23 5.93 1.62
CA VAL A 83 -17.66 6.34 2.95
C VAL A 83 -17.50 5.08 3.81
N CYS A 84 -16.29 4.89 4.35
CA CYS A 84 -16.11 4.01 5.48
C CYS A 84 -16.74 4.70 6.69
N THR A 85 -17.51 3.91 7.44
CA THR A 85 -17.89 4.14 8.84
C THR A 85 -16.74 4.76 9.62
N PRO A 86 -17.00 5.54 10.70
CA PRO A 86 -15.95 6.29 11.40
C PRO A 86 -15.00 5.31 12.09
N ALA A 87 -14.02 4.82 11.33
CA ALA A 87 -12.78 4.30 11.82
C ALA A 87 -12.21 5.39 12.73
N GLU A 88 -11.77 4.97 13.91
CA GLU A 88 -11.11 5.81 14.92
C GLU A 88 -10.35 6.96 14.24
N ARG A 89 -10.63 8.20 14.65
CA ARG A 89 -9.97 9.39 14.11
C ARG A 89 -8.47 9.25 14.36
N GLY A 90 -7.77 8.61 13.43
CA GLY A 90 -6.34 8.39 13.51
C GLY A 90 -5.63 9.63 13.02
N ARG A 91 -4.43 9.91 13.54
CA ARG A 91 -3.60 11.03 13.05
C ARG A 91 -3.13 10.87 11.60
N TYR A 92 -3.41 9.72 10.98
CA TYR A 92 -3.00 9.41 9.61
C TYR A 92 -3.81 10.21 8.58
N ILE A 93 -3.13 11.01 7.77
CA ILE A 93 -3.76 11.75 6.67
C ILE A 93 -3.98 10.81 5.48
N PRO A 94 -5.24 10.63 5.02
CA PRO A 94 -5.57 9.77 3.88
C PRO A 94 -4.75 10.11 2.63
N ALA A 95 -4.42 9.08 1.84
CA ALA A 95 -3.63 9.24 0.62
C ALA A 95 -4.26 10.21 -0.39
N ALA A 96 -5.58 10.17 -0.54
CA ALA A 96 -6.33 11.07 -1.42
C ALA A 96 -6.14 12.55 -1.04
N VAL A 97 -6.13 12.86 0.25
CA VAL A 97 -5.89 14.23 0.74
C VAL A 97 -4.43 14.63 0.52
N ARG A 98 -3.48 13.74 0.83
CA ARG A 98 -2.05 14.00 0.58
C ARG A 98 -1.78 14.31 -0.89
N HIS A 99 -2.46 13.61 -1.80
CA HIS A 99 -2.36 13.86 -3.24
C HIS A 99 -2.94 15.22 -3.62
N LYS A 100 -4.14 15.57 -3.12
CA LYS A 100 -4.74 16.91 -3.34
C LYS A 100 -3.81 18.05 -2.90
N LEU A 101 -3.18 17.91 -1.73
CA LEU A 101 -2.20 18.89 -1.23
C LEU A 101 -0.96 18.98 -2.12
N ALA A 102 -0.45 17.83 -2.57
CA ALA A 102 0.71 17.79 -3.46
C ALA A 102 0.43 18.48 -4.80
N LEU A 103 -0.78 18.31 -5.36
CA LEU A 103 -1.20 19.00 -6.58
C LEU A 103 -1.36 20.51 -6.36
N ARG A 104 -1.99 20.93 -5.25
CA ARG A 104 -2.18 22.35 -4.91
C ARG A 104 -0.86 23.07 -4.70
N ASP A 105 0.02 22.49 -3.89
CA ASP A 105 1.24 23.17 -3.42
C ASP A 105 2.46 22.80 -4.26
N SER A 106 2.33 21.89 -5.24
CA SER A 106 3.43 21.35 -6.05
C SER A 106 4.62 20.83 -5.21
N GLY A 107 4.33 20.34 -3.99
CA GLY A 107 5.34 19.93 -3.02
C GLY A 107 6.21 21.07 -2.48
N LYS A 108 5.79 22.33 -2.61
CA LYS A 108 6.51 23.51 -2.14
C LYS A 108 5.86 24.10 -0.90
N CYS A 109 6.66 24.80 -0.09
CA CYS A 109 6.19 25.54 1.06
C CYS A 109 5.22 26.66 0.65
N SER A 110 4.01 26.60 1.18
CA SER A 110 2.93 27.57 0.94
C SER A 110 2.93 28.76 1.92
N PHE A 111 3.88 28.80 2.86
CA PHE A 111 4.03 29.90 3.81
C PHE A 111 4.27 31.23 3.11
N VAL A 112 3.53 32.25 3.53
CA VAL A 112 3.66 33.64 3.09
C VAL A 112 4.21 34.46 4.25
N ASP A 113 5.31 35.16 4.02
CA ASP A 113 5.91 36.06 5.00
C ASP A 113 5.12 37.38 5.12
N ARG A 114 5.40 38.19 6.15
CA ARG A 114 4.77 39.51 6.37
C ARG A 114 4.92 40.46 5.18
N ARG A 115 5.94 40.26 4.35
CA ARG A 115 6.21 41.03 3.12
C ARG A 115 5.47 40.48 1.89
N GLY A 116 4.59 39.50 2.05
CA GLY A 116 3.81 38.89 0.96
C GLY A 116 4.58 37.89 0.09
N LYS A 117 5.86 37.59 0.42
CA LYS A 117 6.66 36.63 -0.35
C LYS A 117 6.36 35.20 0.09
N ARG A 118 6.08 34.31 -0.87
CA ARG A 118 6.00 32.86 -0.63
C ARG A 118 7.38 32.26 -0.50
N CYS A 119 7.57 31.41 0.50
CA CYS A 119 8.83 30.70 0.71
C CYS A 119 9.22 29.81 -0.48
N GLY A 120 8.27 29.05 -1.05
CA GLY A 120 8.49 28.25 -2.25
C GLY A 120 9.50 27.10 -2.12
N SER A 121 10.12 26.89 -0.95
CA SER A 121 11.07 25.81 -0.71
C SER A 121 10.41 24.44 -0.90
N GLY A 122 11.00 23.58 -1.73
CA GLY A 122 10.58 22.19 -1.95
C GLY A 122 11.29 21.17 -1.06
N ARG A 123 12.18 21.60 -0.16
CA ARG A 123 13.02 20.70 0.65
C ARG A 123 12.47 20.55 2.06
N TRP A 124 12.44 19.29 2.55
CA TRP A 124 11.93 18.92 3.87
C TRP A 124 10.52 19.45 4.14
N VAL A 125 9.61 19.18 3.21
CA VAL A 125 8.25 19.68 3.23
C VAL A 125 7.32 18.72 3.97
N GLN A 126 6.58 19.24 4.94
CA GLN A 126 5.71 18.53 5.88
C GLN A 126 4.29 19.11 5.82
N LYS A 127 3.29 18.29 6.15
CA LYS A 127 1.89 18.74 6.23
C LYS A 127 1.60 19.14 7.68
N HIS A 128 1.09 20.35 7.88
CA HIS A 128 0.70 20.91 9.16
C HIS A 128 -0.80 21.11 9.20
N HIS A 129 -1.44 20.74 10.31
CA HIS A 129 -2.84 21.03 10.59
C HIS A 129 -2.99 22.44 11.14
N VAL A 130 -3.75 23.31 10.45
CA VAL A 130 -4.02 24.69 10.91
C VAL A 130 -4.85 24.66 12.19
N HIS A 131 -5.96 23.93 12.18
CA HIS A 131 -6.66 23.50 13.39
C HIS A 131 -6.07 22.17 13.82
N HIS A 132 -5.45 22.15 14.99
CA HIS A 132 -4.75 20.97 15.48
C HIS A 132 -5.71 19.77 15.57
N PHE A 133 -5.17 18.59 15.27
CA PHE A 133 -5.94 17.35 15.37
C PHE A 133 -6.47 17.12 16.81
N ALA A 134 -5.71 17.51 17.83
CA ALA A 134 -6.12 17.39 19.23
C ALA A 134 -7.37 18.22 19.58
N GLU A 135 -7.62 19.31 18.86
CA GLU A 135 -8.77 20.19 19.02
C GLU A 135 -9.96 19.78 18.14
N GLY A 136 -9.85 18.64 17.46
CA GLY A 136 -10.89 18.16 16.54
C GLY A 136 -10.72 18.64 15.09
N GLY A 137 -9.54 19.17 14.73
CA GLY A 137 -9.24 19.56 13.36
C GLY A 137 -9.41 18.41 12.36
N SER A 138 -10.08 18.68 11.23
CA SER A 138 -10.32 17.69 10.19
C SER A 138 -9.06 17.41 9.36
N HIS A 139 -9.06 16.29 8.64
CA HIS A 139 -8.01 15.96 7.67
C HIS A 139 -8.30 16.50 6.28
N ASP A 140 -9.09 17.57 6.16
CA ASP A 140 -9.41 18.15 4.86
C ASP A 140 -8.21 18.92 4.28
N ALA A 141 -8.15 19.01 2.96
CA ALA A 141 -7.07 19.72 2.27
C ALA A 141 -7.05 21.22 2.60
N GLU A 142 -8.17 21.78 3.04
CA GLU A 142 -8.32 23.18 3.46
C GLU A 142 -7.73 23.42 4.85
N ASN A 143 -7.88 22.47 5.78
CA ASN A 143 -7.29 22.53 7.12
C ASN A 143 -5.79 22.18 7.12
N LEU A 144 -5.27 21.67 6.01
CA LEU A 144 -3.88 21.24 5.89
C LEU A 144 -3.06 22.22 5.05
N VAL A 145 -1.89 22.57 5.58
CA VAL A 145 -0.93 23.47 4.94
C VAL A 145 0.40 22.74 4.76
N THR A 146 1.02 22.98 3.61
CA THR A 146 2.30 22.37 3.25
C THR A 146 3.42 23.35 3.58
N LEU A 147 4.27 23.00 4.55
CA LEU A 147 5.31 23.87 5.12
C LEU A 147 6.67 23.19 5.05
N CYS A 148 7.76 23.94 4.84
CA CYS A 148 9.10 23.40 5.06
C CYS A 148 9.37 23.25 6.56
N TRP A 149 10.33 22.40 6.93
CA TRP A 149 10.69 22.14 8.33
C TRP A 149 10.89 23.41 9.17
N ALA A 150 11.58 24.42 8.64
CA ALA A 150 11.80 25.69 9.35
C ALA A 150 10.49 26.43 9.70
N HIS A 151 9.58 26.57 8.72
CA HIS A 151 8.27 27.20 8.95
C HIS A 151 7.33 26.31 9.77
N HIS A 152 7.49 25.00 9.68
CA HIS A 152 6.72 24.07 10.50
C HIS A 152 7.08 24.23 11.98
N VAL A 153 8.37 24.27 12.32
CA VAL A 153 8.84 24.56 13.68
C VAL A 153 8.40 25.94 14.15
N MET A 154 8.48 26.95 13.27
CA MET A 154 7.98 28.30 13.58
C MET A 154 6.49 28.28 13.96
N LYS A 155 5.65 27.50 13.27
CA LYS A 155 4.22 27.39 13.57
C LYS A 155 3.90 26.71 14.90
N HIS A 156 4.78 25.82 15.40
CA HIS A 156 4.61 25.17 16.72
C HIS A 156 5.12 26.00 17.90
N ARG A 157 5.90 27.07 17.64
CA ARG A 157 6.48 27.92 18.70
C ARG A 157 5.61 29.11 19.09
N HIS A 158 4.49 29.32 18.40
CA HIS A 158 3.53 30.39 18.64
C HIS A 158 2.29 29.82 19.32
#